data_AF-A0A8J2S863-F1
#
_entry.id   AF-A0A8J2S863-F1
#
_cell.length_a   1.000
_cell.length_b   1.000
_cell.length_c   1.000
_cell.angle_alpha   90.00
_cell.angle_beta   90.00
_cell.angle_gamma   90.00
#
_symmetry.space_group_name_H-M   'P 1'
#
loop_
_entity.id
_entity.type
_entity.pdbx_description
1 polymer ?
#
loop_
_entity_poly.entity_id
_entity_poly.type
_entity_poly.pdbx_seq_one_letter_code
_entity_poly.pdbx_strand_id
1 'polypeptide(L)' 'MEENKSSEAERSNQRRNKNRQSTEFLNEANNPCSKEHRMANECSIKHFEERDKCKAYFANYRSCMEFWASHD' A
#
# COMPACT_ATOMS: atom_id res chain seq x y z
N MET A 1 2.26 -21.36 26.93
CA MET A 1 2.10 -20.71 25.62
C MET A 1 1.00 -19.68 25.78
N GLU A 2 1.31 -18.39 25.74
CA GLU A 2 0.32 -17.32 25.87
C GLU A 2 -0.37 -17.07 24.53
N GLU A 3 -1.68 -17.29 24.48
CA GLU A 3 -2.52 -16.96 23.33
C GLU A 3 -2.87 -15.47 23.37
N ASN A 4 -2.49 -14.75 22.32
CA ASN A 4 -2.78 -13.33 22.12
C ASN A 4 -4.29 -13.15 21.82
N LYS A 5 -5.11 -13.14 22.87
CA LYS A 5 -6.57 -13.08 22.79
C LYS A 5 -7.03 -11.63 22.63
N SER A 6 -6.69 -11.02 21.50
CA SER A 6 -7.18 -9.68 21.16
C SER A 6 -8.71 -9.69 21.07
N SER A 7 -9.34 -8.77 21.80
CA SER A 7 -10.79 -8.62 21.95
C SER A 7 -11.46 -8.39 20.60
N GLU A 8 -12.71 -8.81 20.44
CA GLU A 8 -13.49 -8.56 19.21
C GLU A 8 -13.58 -7.07 18.87
N ALA A 9 -13.60 -6.21 19.89
CA ALA A 9 -13.56 -4.76 19.75
C ALA A 9 -12.22 -4.27 19.16
N GLU A 10 -11.09 -4.84 19.60
CA GLU A 10 -9.77 -4.52 19.06
C GLU A 10 -9.62 -5.02 17.62
N ARG A 11 -10.11 -6.23 17.31
CA ARG A 11 -10.15 -6.76 15.93
C ARG A 11 -11.00 -5.88 15.01
N SER A 12 -12.14 -5.38 15.50
CA SER A 12 -13.03 -4.47 14.75
C SER A 12 -12.38 -3.11 14.50
N ASN A 13 -11.74 -2.53 15.51
CA ASN A 13 -10.99 -1.27 15.39
C ASN A 13 -9.78 -1.42 14.47
N GLN A 14 -9.07 -2.55 14.52
CA GLN A 14 -7.95 -2.84 13.64
C GLN A 14 -8.39 -2.92 12.17
N ARG A 15 -9.55 -3.53 11.88
CA ARG A 15 -10.15 -3.56 10.53
C ARG A 15 -10.51 -2.15 10.05
N ARG A 16 -11.12 -1.32 10.92
CA ARG A 16 -11.49 0.07 10.58
C ARG A 16 -10.25 0.93 10.29
N ASN A 17 -9.22 0.84 11.12
CA ASN A 17 -7.96 1.56 10.89
C ASN A 17 -7.28 1.12 9.59
N LYS A 18 -7.26 -0.19 9.31
CA LYS A 18 -6.69 -0.72 8.06
C LYS A 18 -7.43 -0.23 6.82
N ASN A 19 -8.77 -0.16 6.88
CA ASN A 19 -9.57 0.43 5.81
C ASN A 19 -9.28 1.92 5.63
N ARG A 20 -9.21 2.71 6.72
CA ARG A 20 -8.93 4.15 6.64
C ARG A 20 -7.54 4.43 6.05
N GLN A 21 -6.54 3.68 6.50
CA GLN A 21 -5.18 3.77 5.97
C GLN A 21 -5.13 3.42 4.48
N SER A 22 -5.93 2.45 4.04
CA SER A 22 -6.02 2.07 2.63
C SER A 22 -6.66 3.16 1.77
N THR A 23 -7.72 3.83 2.27
CA THR A 23 -8.36 4.94 1.55
C THR A 23 -7.51 6.20 1.48
N GLU A 24 -6.78 6.53 2.55
CA GLU A 24 -5.86 7.67 2.57
C GLU A 24 -4.66 7.43 1.66
N PHE A 25 -4.14 6.20 1.65
CA PHE A 25 -3.01 5.83 0.81
C PHE A 25 -3.35 5.87 -0.70
N LEU A 26 -4.60 5.58 -1.07
CA LEU A 26 -5.11 5.67 -2.45
C LEU A 26 -5.56 7.07 -2.86
N ASN A 27 -5.53 8.04 -1.95
CA ASN A 27 -5.99 9.39 -2.25
C ASN A 27 -4.92 10.17 -3.03
N GLU A 28 -5.17 10.38 -4.32
CA GLU A 28 -4.32 11.19 -5.21
C GLU A 28 -4.10 12.63 -4.72
N ALA A 29 -5.01 13.18 -3.91
CA ALA A 29 -4.86 14.52 -3.33
C ALA A 29 -3.85 14.59 -2.18
N ASN A 30 -3.66 13.50 -1.43
CA ASN A 30 -2.82 13.48 -0.22
C ASN A 30 -1.55 12.63 -0.36
N ASN A 31 -1.50 11.76 -1.36
CA ASN A 31 -0.36 10.90 -1.63
C ASN A 31 0.07 11.06 -3.11
N PRO A 32 1.18 11.78 -3.38
CA PRO A 32 1.66 12.01 -4.74
C PRO A 32 2.15 10.73 -5.44
N CYS A 33 2.27 9.60 -4.72
CA CYS A 33 2.68 8.30 -5.24
C CYS A 33 1.54 7.27 -5.36
N SER A 34 0.30 7.69 -5.11
CA SER A 34 -0.88 6.81 -5.12
C SER A 34 -1.15 6.20 -6.50
N LYS A 35 -0.89 6.94 -7.58
CA LYS A 35 -1.02 6.46 -8.97
C LYS A 35 -0.03 5.34 -9.27
N GLU A 36 1.21 5.50 -8.87
CA GLU A 36 2.31 4.56 -9.08
C GLU A 36 2.08 3.29 -8.27
N HIS A 37 1.58 3.43 -7.04
CA HIS A 37 1.15 2.30 -6.23
C HIS A 37 -0.01 1.55 -6.88
N ARG A 38 -1.03 2.26 -7.39
CA ARG A 38 -2.15 1.63 -8.09
C ARG A 38 -1.69 0.84 -9.30
N MET A 39 -0.84 1.41 -10.14
CA MET A 39 -0.29 0.71 -11.32
C MET A 39 0.54 -0.52 -10.95
N ALA A 40 1.36 -0.42 -9.89
CA ALA A 40 2.14 -1.55 -9.39
C ALA A 40 1.24 -2.68 -8.88
N ASN A 41 0.15 -2.34 -8.18
CA ASN A 41 -0.83 -3.30 -7.68
C ASN A 41 -1.63 -3.95 -8.83
N GLU A 42 -2.16 -3.16 -9.75
CA GLU A 42 -2.86 -3.63 -10.95
C GLU A 42 -1.97 -4.59 -11.77
N CYS A 43 -0.69 -4.24 -11.96
CA CYS A 43 0.26 -5.12 -12.64
C CYS A 43 0.48 -6.42 -11.87
N SER A 44 0.61 -6.36 -10.54
CA SER A 44 0.80 -7.55 -9.70
C SER A 44 -0.39 -8.51 -9.76
N ILE A 45 -1.61 -7.99 -9.82
CA ILE A 45 -2.83 -8.79 -9.96
C ILE A 45 -2.87 -9.45 -11.35
N LYS A 46 -2.50 -8.70 -12.39
CA LYS A 46 -2.52 -9.18 -13.78
C LYS A 46 -1.40 -10.18 -14.09
N HIS A 47 -0.24 -10.04 -13.45
CA HIS A 47 0.99 -10.80 -13.69
C HIS A 47 1.48 -11.45 -12.40
N PHE A 48 0.62 -12.22 -11.73
CA PHE A 48 0.87 -12.80 -10.41
C PHE A 48 2.19 -13.60 -10.31
N GLU A 49 2.53 -14.35 -11.35
CA GLU A 49 3.74 -15.19 -11.41
C GLU A 49 4.95 -14.48 -12.03
N GLU A 50 4.71 -13.40 -12.78
CA GLU A 50 5.72 -12.72 -13.59
C GLU A 50 6.06 -11.35 -12.98
N ARG A 51 6.59 -11.37 -11.75
CA ARG A 51 7.04 -10.17 -11.00
C ARG A 51 7.91 -9.25 -11.85
N ASP A 52 8.71 -9.84 -12.73
CA ASP A 52 9.63 -9.14 -13.62
C ASP A 52 8.94 -8.20 -14.60
N LYS A 53 7.72 -8.54 -15.05
CA LYS A 53 6.92 -7.65 -15.91
C LYS A 53 6.49 -6.37 -15.21
N CYS A 54 6.46 -6.38 -13.88
CA CYS A 54 6.04 -5.25 -13.07
C CYS A 54 7.21 -4.43 -12.49
N LYS A 55 8.47 -4.81 -12.76
CA LYS A 55 9.68 -4.14 -12.22
C LYS A 55 9.65 -2.63 -12.42
N ALA A 56 9.25 -2.15 -13.60
CA ALA A 56 9.19 -0.72 -13.89
C ALA A 56 8.17 0.01 -13.00
N TYR A 57 6.98 -0.56 -12.78
CA TYR A 57 5.97 0.05 -11.91
C TYR A 57 6.44 0.10 -10.44
N PHE A 58 7.10 -0.95 -9.96
CA PHE A 58 7.69 -0.94 -8.62
C PHE A 58 8.83 0.07 -8.49
N ALA A 59 9.70 0.17 -9.50
CA ALA A 59 10.79 1.15 -9.52
C ALA A 59 10.26 2.58 -9.50
N ASN A 60 9.21 2.87 -10.28
CA ASN A 60 8.56 4.18 -10.30
C ASN A 60 7.93 4.52 -8.95
N TYR A 61 7.20 3.57 -8.36
CA TYR A 61 6.60 3.76 -7.03
C TYR A 61 7.68 4.02 -5.97
N ARG A 62 8.77 3.25 -5.99
CA ARG A 62 9.91 3.45 -5.09
C ARG A 62 10.57 4.81 -5.27
N SER A 63 10.83 5.20 -6.52
CA SER A 63 11.47 6.48 -6.83
C SER A 63 10.59 7.65 -6.39
N CYS A 64 9.26 7.54 -6.57
CA CYS A 64 8.32 8.53 -6.08
C CYS A 64 8.40 8.66 -4.55
N MET A 65 8.34 7.55 -3.82
CA MET A 65 8.44 7.56 -2.36
C MET A 65 9.76 8.16 -1.87
N GLU A 66 10.89 7.80 -2.49
CA GLU A 66 12.21 8.34 -2.15
C GLU A 66 12.31 9.85 -2.44
N PHE A 67 11.74 10.31 -3.55
CA PHE A 67 11.72 11.73 -3.91
C PHE A 67 10.90 12.55 -2.90
N TRP A 68 9.66 12.14 -2.61
CA TRP A 68 8.78 12.90 -1.72
C TRP A 68 9.14 12.76 -0.24
N ALA A 69 9.74 11.65 0.19
CA ALA A 69 10.23 11.51 1.56
C ALA A 69 11.53 12.31 1.84
N SER A 70 12.25 12.73 0.78
CA SER A 70 13.49 13.53 0.90
C SER A 70 13.28 15.03 0.71
N HIS A 71 12.08 15.46 0.29
CA HIS A 71 11.74 16.85 -0.01
C HIS A 71 10.69 17.44 0.95
N ASP A 72 10.54 16.88 2.15
CA ASP A 72 9.70 17.40 3.24
C ASP A 72 10.55 18.15 4.29
#